data_AF-A0A9E0D8L8-F1
#
_entry.id   AF-A0A9E0D8L8-F1
#
_cell.length_a   1.000
_cell.length_b   1.000
_cell.length_c   1.000
_cell.angle_alpha   90.00
_cell.angle_beta   90.00
_cell.angle_gamma   90.00
#
_symmetry.space_group_name_H-M   'P 1'
#
loop_
_entity.id
_entity.type
_entity.pdbx_description
1 polymer ?
#
loop_
_entity_poly.entity_id
_entity_poly.type
_entity_poly.pdbx_seq_one_letter_code
_entity_poly.pdbx_strand_id
1 'polypeptide(L)'
;MSPEISSQLTILTDPAQDAPTPGGVYLLRIQIAEPLSVVFGRFRKGAVISLSAGEYVYVGSALVGLGRRLLRHATRLDGSAHPVRPVLVDHFGLTPPSAKRLRWHVDYLLDRPEASLTHIVAIKTERPIESSIAGWLMAHPDTWIPATGLGASDDKGHTHLLGVAFGSSLWQELGVGDWESGRVGE
;
A
#
# COMPACT_ATOMS: atom_id res chain seq x y z
N MET A 1 17.64 7.37 12.19
CA MET A 1 17.61 5.87 12.17
C MET A 1 17.66 5.41 10.73
N SER A 2 18.48 4.41 10.40
CA SER A 2 18.69 3.95 9.02
C SER A 2 17.59 2.97 8.56
N PRO A 3 17.01 3.15 7.36
CA PRO A 3 16.04 2.20 6.81
C PRO A 3 16.69 0.83 6.55
N GLU A 4 15.98 -0.25 6.86
CA GLU A 4 16.32 -1.58 6.33
C GLU A 4 15.72 -1.68 4.92
N ILE A 5 16.58 -1.77 3.90
CA ILE A 5 16.19 -1.75 2.50
C ILE A 5 16.53 -3.10 1.87
N SER A 6 15.49 -3.85 1.51
CA SER A 6 15.58 -4.92 0.52
C SER A 6 15.02 -4.40 -0.81
N SER A 7 15.40 -5.03 -1.93
CA SER A 7 15.02 -4.62 -3.30
C SER A 7 13.52 -4.38 -3.53
N GLN A 8 12.66 -4.93 -2.65
CA GLN A 8 11.20 -4.93 -2.76
C GLN A 8 10.47 -4.54 -1.45
N LEU A 9 11.21 -4.27 -0.37
CA LEU A 9 10.66 -3.96 0.95
C LEU A 9 11.53 -2.91 1.64
N THR A 10 10.91 -1.80 2.02
CA THR A 10 11.49 -0.76 2.88
C THR A 10 10.77 -0.79 4.22
N ILE A 11 11.52 -0.97 5.32
CA ILE A 11 10.98 -0.87 6.68
C ILE A 11 11.45 0.42 7.32
N LEU A 12 10.50 1.25 7.72
CA LEU A 12 10.70 2.45 8.51
C LEU A 12 10.18 2.19 9.93
N THR A 13 10.88 2.72 10.91
CA THR A 13 10.50 2.63 12.33
C THR A 13 10.40 4.03 12.89
N ASP A 14 9.38 4.24 13.72
CA ASP A 14 9.14 5.52 14.37
C ASP A 14 10.18 5.74 15.49
N PRO A 15 11.08 6.75 15.40
CA PRO A 15 12.09 6.99 16.41
C PRO A 15 11.52 7.48 17.73
N ALA A 16 10.28 8.00 17.72
CA ALA A 16 9.59 8.47 18.91
C ALA A 16 8.86 7.33 19.65
N GLN A 17 8.98 6.08 19.17
CA GLN A 17 8.30 4.94 19.76
C GLN A 17 9.23 4.19 20.72
N ASP A 18 8.79 4.03 21.97
CA ASP A 18 9.59 3.43 23.05
C ASP A 18 9.75 1.90 22.94
N ALA A 19 8.86 1.20 22.23
CA ALA A 19 8.87 -0.26 22.11
C ALA A 19 8.49 -0.75 20.70
N PRO A 20 9.01 -1.91 20.26
CA PRO A 20 8.64 -2.48 18.95
C PRO A 20 7.15 -2.75 18.83
N THR A 21 6.51 -2.19 17.80
CA THR A 21 5.08 -2.42 17.54
C THR A 21 4.84 -3.53 16.50
N PRO A 22 3.81 -4.37 16.69
CA PRO A 22 3.38 -5.35 15.67
C PRO A 22 2.51 -4.72 14.56
N GLY A 23 2.18 -3.43 14.67
CA GLY A 23 1.29 -2.70 13.76
C GLY A 23 2.00 -1.61 12.95
N GLY A 24 1.22 -0.88 12.15
CA GLY A 24 1.73 0.25 11.39
C GLY A 24 0.89 0.62 10.18
N VAL A 25 1.44 1.54 9.39
CA VAL A 25 0.92 1.98 8.10
C VAL A 25 1.82 1.42 6.99
N TYR A 26 1.25 1.14 5.83
CA TYR A 26 1.99 0.66 4.69
C TYR A 26 1.54 1.33 3.40
N LEU A 27 2.48 1.46 2.48
CA LEU A 27 2.27 1.87 1.10
C LEU A 27 2.61 0.69 0.19
N LEU A 28 1.72 0.40 -0.75
CA LEU A 28 1.87 -0.65 -1.75
C LEU A 28 2.15 0.00 -3.11
N ARG A 29 3.29 -0.30 -3.73
CA ARG A 29 3.57 0.06 -5.13
C ARG A 29 3.02 -1.01 -6.05
N ILE A 30 2.07 -0.63 -6.89
CA ILE A 30 1.34 -1.53 -7.77
C ILE A 30 1.62 -1.12 -9.21
N GLN A 31 2.19 -2.04 -9.98
CA GLN A 31 2.30 -1.88 -11.42
C GLN A 31 1.10 -2.52 -12.10
N ILE A 32 0.44 -1.79 -12.98
CA ILE A 32 -0.56 -2.29 -13.91
C ILE A 32 0.09 -2.39 -15.29
N ALA A 33 0.18 -3.59 -15.85
CA ALA A 33 0.86 -3.84 -17.12
C ALA A 33 0.04 -3.38 -18.34
N GLU A 34 -1.28 -3.56 -18.28
CA GLU A 34 -2.22 -3.18 -19.33
C GLU A 34 -3.51 -2.64 -18.72
N PRO A 35 -4.26 -1.75 -19.42
CA PRO A 35 -5.50 -1.19 -18.88
C PRO A 35 -6.49 -2.30 -18.51
N LEU A 36 -7.16 -2.15 -17.37
CA LEU A 36 -8.16 -3.11 -16.93
C LEU A 36 -9.37 -2.47 -16.28
N SER A 37 -10.45 -3.23 -16.23
CA SER A 37 -11.71 -2.88 -15.58
C SER A 37 -11.90 -3.74 -14.33
N VAL A 38 -12.11 -3.10 -13.18
CA VAL A 38 -12.22 -3.79 -11.89
C VAL A 38 -13.53 -3.43 -11.20
N VAL A 39 -14.23 -4.45 -10.69
CA VAL A 39 -15.32 -4.26 -9.73
C VAL A 39 -14.74 -4.38 -8.33
N PHE A 40 -14.72 -3.27 -7.59
CA PHE A 40 -14.17 -3.19 -6.25
C PHE A 40 -15.20 -3.60 -5.19
N GLY A 41 -15.65 -4.86 -5.22
CA GLY A 41 -16.66 -5.36 -4.30
C GLY A 41 -17.97 -4.56 -4.39
N ARG A 42 -18.43 -4.00 -3.26
CA ARG A 42 -19.65 -3.18 -3.20
C ARG A 42 -19.40 -1.68 -3.44
N PHE A 43 -18.15 -1.27 -3.70
CA PHE A 43 -17.82 0.12 -3.98
C PHE A 43 -18.71 0.68 -5.08
N ARG A 44 -19.30 1.86 -4.85
CA ARG A 44 -20.26 2.50 -5.78
C ARG A 44 -21.34 1.53 -6.29
N LYS A 45 -21.89 0.70 -5.39
CA LYS A 45 -22.91 -0.32 -5.71
C LYS A 45 -22.44 -1.38 -6.72
N GLY A 46 -21.13 -1.67 -6.75
CA GLY A 46 -20.54 -2.64 -7.67
C GLY A 46 -20.25 -2.07 -9.06
N ALA A 47 -20.09 -0.75 -9.17
CA ALA A 47 -19.71 -0.12 -10.44
C ALA A 47 -18.32 -0.60 -10.89
N VAL A 48 -18.17 -0.74 -12.21
CA VAL A 48 -16.90 -1.02 -12.85
C VAL A 48 -16.06 0.27 -12.87
N ILE A 49 -14.81 0.17 -12.44
CA ILE A 49 -13.83 1.25 -12.50
C ILE A 49 -12.73 0.85 -13.48
N SER A 50 -12.51 1.70 -14.49
CA SER A 50 -11.42 1.51 -15.46
C SER A 50 -10.13 2.12 -14.92
N LEU A 51 -9.04 1.35 -14.97
CA LEU A 51 -7.69 1.78 -14.63
C LEU A 51 -6.81 1.69 -15.88
N SER A 52 -5.96 2.69 -16.07
CA SER A 52 -4.98 2.68 -17.15
C SER A 52 -3.77 1.84 -16.77
N ALA A 53 -2.98 1.43 -17.75
CA ALA A 53 -1.64 0.90 -17.47
C ALA A 53 -0.78 1.98 -16.81
N GLY A 54 0.10 1.57 -15.90
CA GLY A 54 0.96 2.49 -15.17
C GLY A 54 1.16 2.11 -13.72
N GLU A 55 1.62 3.08 -12.94
CA GLU A 55 1.93 2.90 -11.53
C GLU A 55 0.81 3.42 -10.64
N TYR A 56 0.61 2.73 -9.53
CA TYR A 56 -0.38 3.06 -8.53
C TYR A 56 0.23 2.90 -7.14
N VAL A 57 -0.22 3.74 -6.21
CA VAL A 57 0.12 3.65 -4.80
C VAL A 57 -1.16 3.40 -4.01
N TYR A 58 -1.12 2.44 -3.10
CA TYR A 58 -2.17 2.23 -2.11
C TYR A 58 -1.65 2.44 -0.70
N VAL A 59 -2.34 3.23 0.11
CA VAL A 59 -2.05 3.38 1.55
C VAL A 59 -3.06 2.60 2.38
N GLY A 60 -2.58 1.90 3.40
CA GLY A 60 -3.42 1.20 4.35
C GLY A 60 -2.76 1.05 5.71
N SER A 61 -3.53 0.68 6.73
CA SER A 61 -2.98 0.34 8.06
C SER A 61 -3.30 -1.07 8.52
N ALA A 62 -2.52 -1.50 9.51
CA ALA A 62 -2.78 -2.68 10.31
C ALA A 62 -2.38 -2.38 11.75
N LEU A 63 -3.36 -2.16 12.62
CA LEU A 63 -3.13 -1.89 14.05
C LEU A 63 -2.34 -3.02 14.75
N VAL A 64 -2.57 -4.25 14.33
CA VAL A 64 -1.81 -5.43 14.75
C VAL A 64 -1.61 -6.38 13.56
N GLY A 65 -0.49 -7.09 13.56
CA GLY A 65 -0.22 -8.13 12.57
C GLY A 65 0.10 -7.57 11.18
N LEU A 66 0.90 -6.50 11.11
CA LEU A 66 1.33 -5.86 9.87
C LEU A 66 1.87 -6.87 8.84
N GLY A 67 2.83 -7.72 9.24
CA GLY A 67 3.39 -8.74 8.35
C GLY A 67 2.34 -9.68 7.76
N ARG A 68 1.33 -10.09 8.56
CA ARG A 68 0.22 -10.93 8.08
C ARG A 68 -0.70 -10.17 7.11
N ARG A 69 -0.91 -8.86 7.33
CA ARG A 69 -1.67 -8.00 6.40
C ARG A 69 -0.95 -7.88 5.05
N LEU A 70 0.35 -7.59 5.08
CA LEU A 70 1.18 -7.46 3.88
C LEU A 70 1.25 -8.77 3.10
N LEU A 71 1.51 -9.91 3.77
CA LEU A 71 1.56 -11.23 3.12
C LEU A 71 0.24 -11.60 2.44
N ARG A 72 -0.87 -11.16 3.02
CA ARG A 72 -2.19 -11.37 2.43
C ARG A 72 -2.38 -10.55 1.15
N HIS A 73 -1.95 -9.29 1.13
CA HIS A 73 -1.97 -8.50 -0.11
C HIS A 73 -1.02 -9.08 -1.16
N ALA A 74 0.12 -9.64 -0.74
CA ALA A 74 1.10 -10.28 -1.61
C ALA A 74 0.71 -11.68 -2.13
N THR A 75 -0.49 -12.19 -1.78
CA THR A 75 -0.97 -13.52 -2.20
C THR A 75 -2.31 -13.36 -2.92
N ARG A 76 -2.49 -13.96 -4.10
CA ARG A 76 -3.76 -13.96 -4.87
C ARG A 76 -4.76 -15.01 -4.37
N LEU A 77 -6.00 -15.01 -4.90
CA LEU A 77 -7.05 -15.93 -4.47
C LEU A 77 -6.70 -17.38 -4.77
N ASP A 78 -6.07 -17.62 -5.91
CA ASP A 78 -5.56 -18.92 -6.35
C ASP A 78 -4.26 -19.34 -5.63
N GLY A 79 -3.75 -18.49 -4.71
CA GLY A 79 -2.51 -18.74 -3.97
C GLY A 79 -1.23 -18.31 -4.71
N SER A 80 -1.33 -17.80 -5.94
CA SER A 80 -0.17 -17.28 -6.66
C SER A 80 0.45 -16.06 -5.96
N ALA A 81 1.75 -15.88 -6.14
CA ALA A 81 2.55 -14.86 -5.45
C ALA A 81 2.60 -13.56 -6.25
N HIS A 82 2.57 -12.42 -5.56
CA HIS A 82 3.20 -11.22 -6.09
C HIS A 82 4.72 -11.25 -5.91
N PRO A 83 5.48 -10.48 -6.71
CA PRO A 83 6.93 -10.37 -6.61
C PRO A 83 7.45 -10.14 -5.18
N VAL A 84 6.79 -9.29 -4.38
CA VAL A 84 7.21 -8.98 -3.00
C VAL A 84 7.02 -10.13 -2.00
N ARG A 85 6.28 -11.21 -2.34
CA ARG A 85 5.91 -12.22 -1.34
C ARG A 85 7.12 -12.93 -0.70
N PRO A 86 8.15 -13.37 -1.44
CA PRO A 86 9.30 -14.06 -0.85
C PRO A 86 10.04 -13.20 0.19
N VAL A 87 10.28 -11.92 -0.09
CA VAL A 87 10.95 -11.02 0.87
C VAL A 87 10.11 -10.80 2.13
N LEU A 88 8.78 -10.76 2.02
CA LEU A 88 7.90 -10.69 3.19
C LEU A 88 7.94 -11.97 4.04
N VAL A 89 7.96 -13.14 3.40
CA VAL A 89 8.06 -14.43 4.12
C VAL A 89 9.37 -14.49 4.89
N ASP A 90 10.47 -14.11 4.25
CA ASP A 90 11.81 -14.09 4.84
C ASP A 90 11.89 -13.09 6.01
N HIS A 91 11.54 -11.82 5.77
CA HIS A 91 11.65 -10.76 6.77
C HIS A 91 10.75 -10.98 7.99
N PHE A 92 9.50 -11.43 7.78
CA PHE A 92 8.56 -11.63 8.90
C PHE A 92 8.58 -13.04 9.49
N GLY A 93 9.25 -14.01 8.86
CA GLY A 93 9.23 -15.41 9.29
C GLY A 93 7.82 -16.03 9.31
N LEU A 94 6.96 -15.62 8.39
CA LEU A 94 5.54 -15.98 8.37
C LEU A 94 5.17 -16.79 7.13
N THR A 95 4.26 -17.76 7.30
CA THR A 95 3.71 -18.51 6.17
C THR A 95 2.57 -17.74 5.48
N PRO A 96 2.53 -17.69 4.14
CA PRO A 96 1.38 -17.14 3.41
C PRO A 96 0.06 -17.84 3.78
N PRO A 97 -1.09 -17.15 3.69
CA PRO A 97 -2.38 -17.76 3.94
C PRO A 97 -2.69 -18.84 2.90
N SER A 98 -3.18 -20.00 3.34
CA SER A 98 -3.61 -21.10 2.47
C SER A 98 -4.90 -20.81 1.69
N ALA A 99 -5.71 -19.86 2.17
CA ALA A 99 -6.89 -19.36 1.50
C ALA A 99 -7.11 -17.89 1.87
N LYS A 100 -7.58 -17.09 0.91
CA LYS A 100 -8.04 -15.72 1.16
C LYS A 100 -9.43 -15.50 0.56
N ARG A 101 -10.12 -14.49 1.04
CA ARG A 101 -11.35 -13.91 0.45
C ARG A 101 -11.05 -12.45 0.17
N LEU A 102 -11.57 -11.82 -0.86
CA LEU A 102 -11.32 -10.38 -1.08
C LEU A 102 -12.05 -9.56 0.00
N ARG A 103 -11.32 -8.72 0.75
CA ARG A 103 -11.90 -7.90 1.84
C ARG A 103 -11.72 -6.41 1.60
N TRP A 104 -10.53 -5.99 1.23
CA TRP A 104 -10.23 -4.58 0.95
C TRP A 104 -10.34 -4.30 -0.54
N HIS A 105 -10.64 -3.06 -0.93
CA HIS A 105 -10.72 -2.71 -2.36
C HIS A 105 -9.43 -3.06 -3.09
N VAL A 106 -8.26 -2.81 -2.50
CA VAL A 106 -6.97 -3.18 -3.09
C VAL A 106 -6.83 -4.69 -3.32
N ASP A 107 -7.49 -5.54 -2.54
CA ASP A 107 -7.47 -6.99 -2.77
C ASP A 107 -8.05 -7.35 -4.14
N TYR A 108 -9.10 -6.63 -4.59
CA TYR A 108 -9.73 -6.87 -5.89
C TYR A 108 -8.80 -6.51 -7.05
N LEU A 109 -8.04 -5.41 -6.91
CA LEU A 109 -7.03 -5.04 -7.89
C LEU A 109 -5.85 -6.03 -7.87
N LEU A 110 -5.33 -6.35 -6.70
CA LEU A 110 -4.21 -7.28 -6.53
C LEU A 110 -4.58 -8.74 -6.86
N ASP A 111 -5.84 -9.05 -7.12
CA ASP A 111 -6.22 -10.36 -7.65
C ASP A 111 -6.14 -10.45 -9.18
N ARG A 112 -6.00 -9.30 -9.86
CA ARG A 112 -5.97 -9.20 -11.32
C ARG A 112 -4.59 -9.57 -11.87
N PRO A 113 -4.47 -10.48 -12.85
CA PRO A 113 -3.17 -10.88 -13.40
C PRO A 113 -2.37 -9.70 -13.96
N GLU A 114 -3.06 -8.65 -14.44
CA GLU A 114 -2.49 -7.42 -14.98
C GLU A 114 -1.82 -6.54 -13.90
N ALA A 115 -2.19 -6.72 -12.63
CA ALA A 115 -1.70 -5.94 -11.50
C ALA A 115 -0.64 -6.71 -10.71
N SER A 116 0.50 -6.09 -10.44
CA SER A 116 1.61 -6.66 -9.67
C SER A 116 2.00 -5.74 -8.53
N LEU A 117 1.99 -6.25 -7.29
CA LEU A 117 2.63 -5.59 -6.16
C LEU A 117 4.14 -5.76 -6.26
N THR A 118 4.86 -4.66 -6.49
CA THR A 118 6.30 -4.67 -6.83
C THR A 118 7.18 -4.15 -5.70
N HIS A 119 6.67 -3.28 -4.83
CA HIS A 119 7.40 -2.76 -3.67
C HIS A 119 6.44 -2.47 -2.51
N ILE A 120 6.96 -2.54 -1.28
CA ILE A 120 6.23 -2.13 -0.08
C ILE A 120 7.10 -1.18 0.74
N VAL A 121 6.52 -0.08 1.19
CA VAL A 121 7.06 0.74 2.29
C VAL A 121 6.19 0.47 3.51
N ALA A 122 6.77 -0.04 4.60
CA ALA A 122 6.05 -0.29 5.84
C ALA A 122 6.62 0.58 6.96
N ILE A 123 5.75 1.36 7.60
CA ILE A 123 6.08 2.25 8.70
C ILE A 123 5.53 1.63 9.97
N LYS A 124 6.43 1.06 10.78
CA LYS A 124 6.11 0.53 12.11
C LYS A 124 5.90 1.69 13.08
N THR A 125 4.65 1.92 13.44
CA THR A 125 4.23 2.95 14.38
C THR A 125 2.88 2.59 15.00
N GLU A 126 2.61 3.08 16.20
CA GLU A 126 1.28 3.06 16.83
C GLU A 126 0.47 4.32 16.54
N ARG A 127 1.10 5.35 15.96
CA ARG A 127 0.42 6.60 15.63
C ARG A 127 -0.55 6.38 14.46
N PRO A 128 -1.76 6.96 14.52
CA PRO A 128 -2.76 6.82 13.46
C PRO A 128 -2.45 7.76 12.27
N ILE A 129 -1.32 7.54 11.59
CA ILE A 129 -0.81 8.42 10.52
C ILE A 129 -1.32 8.05 9.12
N GLU A 130 -2.22 7.07 8.98
CA GLU A 130 -2.75 6.61 7.69
C GLU A 130 -3.43 7.74 6.92
N SER A 131 -4.37 8.44 7.56
CA SER A 131 -5.09 9.56 6.92
C SER A 131 -4.15 10.72 6.57
N SER A 132 -3.15 11.01 7.41
CA SER A 132 -2.13 12.03 7.10
C SER A 132 -1.32 11.66 5.85
N ILE A 133 -0.91 10.39 5.72
CA ILE A 133 -0.21 9.90 4.52
C ILE A 133 -1.14 9.92 3.31
N ALA A 134 -2.40 9.51 3.46
CA ALA A 134 -3.40 9.56 2.40
C ALA A 134 -3.60 11.00 1.88
N GLY A 135 -3.75 11.96 2.80
CA GLY A 135 -3.86 13.38 2.48
C GLY A 135 -2.61 13.93 1.78
N TRP A 136 -1.42 13.60 2.28
CA TRP A 136 -0.15 13.99 1.64
C TRP A 136 -0.03 13.42 0.23
N LEU A 137 -0.32 12.13 0.04
CA LEU A 137 -0.32 11.50 -1.28
C LEU A 137 -1.31 12.20 -2.20
N MET A 138 -2.56 12.46 -1.77
CA MET A 138 -3.56 13.16 -2.58
C MET A 138 -3.15 14.59 -2.99
N ALA A 139 -2.33 15.25 -2.18
CA ALA A 139 -1.81 16.59 -2.48
C ALA A 139 -0.52 16.57 -3.32
N HIS A 140 0.10 15.40 -3.49
CA HIS A 140 1.37 15.26 -4.20
C HIS A 140 1.18 15.50 -5.71
N PRO A 141 2.00 16.34 -6.35
CA PRO A 141 1.80 16.77 -7.75
C PRO A 141 1.85 15.62 -8.77
N ASP A 142 2.57 14.55 -8.46
CA ASP A 142 2.67 13.37 -9.33
C ASP A 142 1.59 12.32 -9.11
N THR A 143 0.61 12.58 -8.25
CA THR A 143 -0.49 11.62 -8.03
C THR A 143 -1.79 12.11 -8.62
N TRP A 144 -2.69 11.17 -8.89
CA TRP A 144 -4.04 11.49 -9.35
C TRP A 144 -5.06 10.47 -8.82
N ILE A 145 -6.31 10.90 -8.70
CA ILE A 145 -7.40 10.10 -8.12
C ILE A 145 -8.10 9.31 -9.23
N PRO A 146 -7.98 7.97 -9.27
CA PRO A 146 -8.69 7.16 -10.26
C PRO A 146 -10.19 7.09 -10.01
N ALA A 147 -10.60 7.04 -8.73
CA ALA A 147 -11.99 7.13 -8.33
C ALA A 147 -12.08 7.64 -6.89
N THR A 148 -12.79 8.74 -6.69
CA THR A 148 -12.98 9.35 -5.36
C THR A 148 -13.55 8.35 -4.35
N GLY A 149 -12.91 8.24 -3.19
CA GLY A 149 -13.31 7.36 -2.08
C GLY A 149 -12.83 5.91 -2.23
N LEU A 150 -12.10 5.57 -3.30
CA LEU A 150 -11.61 4.22 -3.51
C LEU A 150 -10.55 3.85 -2.47
N GLY A 151 -10.74 2.70 -1.84
CA GLY A 151 -9.85 2.21 -0.78
C GLY A 151 -10.05 2.82 0.62
N ALA A 152 -10.84 3.88 0.76
CA ALA A 152 -11.05 4.64 2.00
C ALA A 152 -12.42 4.34 2.65
N SER A 153 -12.77 3.06 2.82
CA SER A 153 -14.11 2.66 3.28
C SER A 153 -14.44 3.13 4.71
N ASP A 154 -13.41 3.29 5.53
CA ASP A 154 -13.43 3.73 6.92
C ASP A 154 -12.98 5.18 7.10
N ASP A 155 -12.45 5.83 6.06
CA ASP A 155 -11.95 7.20 6.10
C ASP A 155 -12.74 8.12 5.15
N LYS A 156 -13.65 8.91 5.72
CA LYS A 156 -14.50 9.81 4.94
C LYS A 156 -13.69 11.00 4.44
N GLY A 157 -13.61 11.14 3.12
CA GLY A 157 -12.98 12.29 2.45
C GLY A 157 -11.65 11.95 1.78
N HIS A 158 -11.06 10.80 2.10
CA HIS A 158 -9.82 10.35 1.49
C HIS A 158 -10.04 9.38 0.33
N THR A 159 -9.00 9.18 -0.46
CA THR A 159 -8.88 8.11 -1.44
C THR A 159 -7.54 7.43 -1.21
N HIS A 160 -7.56 6.13 -0.93
CA HIS A 160 -6.35 5.41 -0.54
C HIS A 160 -5.65 4.76 -1.73
N LEU A 161 -6.32 4.57 -2.88
CA LEU A 161 -5.69 4.14 -4.13
C LEU A 161 -5.55 5.32 -5.09
N LEU A 162 -4.32 5.64 -5.45
CA LEU A 162 -3.98 6.75 -6.35
C LEU A 162 -3.13 6.23 -7.50
N GLY A 163 -3.29 6.83 -8.68
CA GLY A 163 -2.35 6.64 -9.78
C GLY A 163 -1.13 7.54 -9.58
N VAL A 164 0.01 7.12 -10.10
CA VAL A 164 1.29 7.83 -10.02
C VAL A 164 1.76 8.14 -11.44
N ALA A 165 2.20 9.38 -11.67
CA ALA A 165 2.70 9.84 -12.94
C ALA A 165 3.99 9.11 -13.33
N PHE A 166 4.16 8.85 -14.62
CA PHE A 166 5.38 8.24 -15.12
C PHE A 166 6.60 9.13 -14.83
N GLY A 167 7.68 8.52 -14.32
CA GLY A 167 8.91 9.24 -13.98
C GLY A 167 8.85 10.04 -12.68
N SER A 168 7.80 9.84 -11.87
CA SER A 168 7.63 10.52 -10.58
C SER A 168 8.82 10.36 -9.63
N SER A 169 9.10 11.41 -8.86
CA SER A 169 10.07 11.38 -7.75
C SER A 169 9.52 10.73 -6.48
N LEU A 170 8.22 10.42 -6.44
CA LEU A 170 7.50 9.94 -5.25
C LEU A 170 8.20 8.76 -4.59
N TRP A 171 8.71 7.81 -5.38
CA TRP A 171 9.38 6.63 -4.84
C TRP A 171 10.78 6.91 -4.30
N GLN A 172 11.50 7.91 -4.83
CA GLN A 172 12.73 8.39 -4.22
C GLN A 172 12.41 9.15 -2.92
N GLU A 173 11.34 9.94 -2.88
CA GLU A 173 10.93 10.65 -1.65
C GLU A 173 10.53 9.65 -0.56
N LEU A 174 9.77 8.62 -0.90
CA LEU A 174 9.38 7.53 0.01
C LEU A 174 10.55 6.59 0.39
N GLY A 175 11.61 6.53 -0.42
CA GLY A 175 12.75 5.61 -0.24
C GLY A 175 14.07 6.26 0.22
N VAL A 176 14.23 7.58 0.07
CA VAL A 176 15.48 8.33 0.21
C VAL A 176 15.27 9.68 0.93
N GLY A 177 14.03 10.14 1.16
CA GLY A 177 13.78 11.47 1.73
C GLY A 177 13.61 11.47 3.25
N ASP A 178 14.63 11.94 3.97
CA ASP A 178 14.58 12.62 5.27
C ASP A 178 13.25 12.51 6.07
N TRP A 179 13.11 11.40 6.80
CA TRP A 179 12.23 11.37 7.97
C TRP A 179 12.70 12.34 9.09
N GLU A 180 13.89 12.93 8.96
CA GLU A 180 14.48 13.85 9.95
C GLU A 180 13.82 15.23 10.00
N SER A 181 13.02 15.63 9.02
CA SER A 181 12.21 16.85 9.13
C SER A 181 10.74 16.51 9.33
N GLY A 182 10.34 16.38 10.60
CA GLY A 182 8.95 16.27 11.04
C GLY A 182 8.08 17.46 10.60
N ARG A 183 7.70 17.50 9.32
CA ARG A 183 6.64 18.34 8.79
C ARG A 183 5.42 17.47 8.48
N VAL A 184 4.84 16.95 9.55
CA VAL A 184 3.39 16.70 9.59
C VAL A 184 2.88 17.62 10.70
N GLY A 185 2.44 18.80 10.28
CA GLY A 185 1.89 19.90 11.07
C GLY A 185 1.72 21.06 10.08
N GLU A 186 0.54 21.64 9.88
CA GLU A 186 -0.64 21.81 10.75
C GLU A 186 -1.94 21.34 10.08
#